data_AF-A0A3P0MCE0-F1
#
_entry.id   AF-A0A3P0MCE0-F1
#
_cell.length_a   1.000
_cell.length_b   1.000
_cell.length_c   1.000
_cell.angle_alpha   90.00
_cell.angle_beta   90.00
_cell.angle_gamma   90.00
#
_symmetry.space_group_name_H-M   'P 1'
#
loop_
_entity.id
_entity.type
_entity.pdbx_description
1 polymer ?
#
loop_
_entity_poly.entity_id
_entity_poly.type
_entity_poly.pdbx_seq_one_letter_code
_entity_poly.pdbx_strand_id
1 'polypeptide(L)'
;MDREPAAPAGHRGPRRPWTGRRPGRHRSQDRTAGRDRSRAVVAVGMVWRIGRDRRPETRAWPGHRCSRAPNQGIHDVKAQANPRGTLAKILDPISIDAFVRESFGKRPLLIRGQPGKFDFLMKPSRMIFGLDKVTEIRCVFGGLKQATIDPADIREMYEAGATICVTDMQLAHRSLRTAARNVRREIGFAGRVDFRAYLSPPSSGFDFHYDARTATTLQLDGEKTWWYATSPHTMFPTENSARTDMAAVRRAVARQTIRKVTLYPGDLLCLPPGVWHKARAGGGGSLALNMAFNHSGATVGDVLVDALKASLAGMPDAMRPFVTGANRAGAAELEPHIAACIAALRDTLASLDGKRIASRLASVADEAEPT
;
A
#
# COMPACT_ATOMS: atom_id res chain seq x y z
N MET A 1 -33.60 63.67 -30.03
CA MET A 1 -33.33 63.76 -28.59
C MET A 1 -31.94 63.21 -28.34
N ASP A 2 -30.95 64.06 -28.64
CA ASP A 2 -29.66 64.35 -27.96
C ASP A 2 -28.86 63.14 -27.40
N ARG A 3 -27.74 62.66 -28.00
CA ARG A 3 -26.36 63.22 -28.21
C ARG A 3 -25.74 63.76 -26.91
N GLU A 4 -24.76 63.16 -26.24
CA GLU A 4 -23.33 62.80 -26.51
C GLU A 4 -22.50 63.32 -25.27
N PRO A 5 -21.17 63.12 -25.06
CA PRO A 5 -20.13 62.49 -25.91
C PRO A 5 -19.13 61.55 -25.17
N ALA A 6 -18.13 61.12 -25.96
CA ALA A 6 -17.13 60.07 -25.77
C ALA A 6 -15.76 60.48 -25.16
N ALA A 7 -15.07 59.46 -24.59
CA ALA A 7 -13.64 59.04 -24.53
C ALA A 7 -12.46 60.07 -24.44
N PRO A 8 -11.23 59.68 -23.96
CA PRO A 8 -10.32 58.86 -24.79
C PRO A 8 -9.32 57.89 -24.10
N ALA A 9 -8.98 56.84 -24.88
CA ALA A 9 -7.68 56.23 -25.20
C ALA A 9 -6.58 55.90 -24.16
N GLY A 10 -6.03 54.67 -24.29
CA GLY A 10 -4.72 54.30 -23.74
C GLY A 10 -4.17 52.97 -24.31
N HIS A 11 -3.57 53.03 -25.51
CA HIS A 11 -2.77 51.94 -26.08
C HIS A 11 -1.50 51.66 -25.24
N ARG A 12 -1.15 50.38 -25.02
CA ARG A 12 0.24 49.96 -24.71
C ARG A 12 0.62 48.74 -25.54
N GLY A 13 1.65 48.92 -26.36
CA GLY A 13 2.24 47.91 -27.26
C GLY A 13 3.12 46.87 -26.55
N PRO A 14 3.80 46.00 -27.33
CA PRO A 14 4.42 44.79 -26.83
C PRO A 14 5.82 45.06 -26.27
N ARG A 15 6.17 44.43 -25.14
CA ARG A 15 7.54 44.45 -24.58
C ARG A 15 8.26 43.14 -24.85
N ARG A 16 9.41 43.27 -25.52
CA ARG A 16 10.43 42.26 -25.84
C ARG A 16 11.20 41.76 -24.60
N PRO A 17 11.91 40.62 -24.70
CA PRO A 17 12.50 39.91 -23.56
C PRO A 17 13.88 40.49 -23.16
N TRP A 18 14.21 40.40 -21.87
CA TRP A 18 15.48 40.87 -21.31
C TRP A 18 16.42 39.70 -21.02
N THR A 19 17.67 39.85 -21.46
CA THR A 19 18.79 38.90 -21.39
C THR A 19 19.85 39.37 -20.39
N GLY A 20 20.47 38.43 -19.66
CA GLY A 20 21.74 38.60 -18.93
C GLY A 20 21.57 39.15 -17.50
N ARG A 21 22.39 38.81 -16.48
CA ARG A 21 23.69 38.15 -16.36
C ARG A 21 23.82 37.57 -14.93
N ARG A 22 24.68 36.55 -14.77
CA ARG A 22 25.26 36.09 -13.50
C ARG A 22 26.19 37.16 -12.89
N PRO A 23 26.32 37.18 -11.56
CA PRO A 23 27.62 36.94 -10.90
C PRO A 23 27.41 36.02 -9.66
N GLY A 24 28.37 35.38 -9.00
CA GLY A 24 29.82 35.39 -8.96
C GLY A 24 30.18 34.63 -7.66
N ARG A 25 31.20 33.78 -7.71
CA ARG A 25 31.66 32.98 -6.56
C ARG A 25 32.24 33.90 -5.47
N HIS A 26 31.91 33.64 -4.21
CA HIS A 26 32.77 34.02 -3.08
C HIS A 26 32.96 32.84 -2.13
N ARG A 27 34.24 32.50 -1.89
CA ARG A 27 34.74 31.69 -0.77
C ARG A 27 35.21 32.65 0.32
N SER A 28 34.87 32.37 1.56
CA SER A 28 35.65 32.66 2.79
C SER A 28 35.11 31.77 3.91
N GLN A 29 35.81 30.68 4.26
CA GLN A 29 36.62 30.57 5.48
C GLN A 29 35.86 30.81 6.79
N ASP A 30 35.45 29.68 7.38
CA ASP A 30 35.74 29.23 8.75
C ASP A 30 35.49 30.18 9.94
N ARG A 31 34.46 29.85 10.72
CA ARG A 31 34.50 29.95 12.19
C ARG A 31 33.68 28.83 12.81
N THR A 32 34.41 27.91 13.41
CA THR A 32 34.00 26.92 14.42
C THR A 32 33.30 27.60 15.61
N ALA A 33 32.09 27.12 15.95
CA ALA A 33 31.55 27.22 17.30
C ALA A 33 30.71 25.98 17.57
N GLY A 34 31.29 25.06 18.35
CA GLY A 34 30.67 23.81 18.73
C GLY A 34 29.37 24.03 19.50
N ARG A 35 28.35 23.26 19.12
CA ARG A 35 27.33 22.77 20.04
C ARG A 35 27.12 21.29 19.75
N ASP A 36 27.94 20.49 20.43
CA ASP A 36 27.59 19.12 20.77
C ASP A 36 26.25 19.17 21.52
N ARG A 37 25.19 18.75 20.83
CA ARG A 37 23.96 18.28 21.44
C ARG A 37 23.59 16.98 20.76
N SER A 38 24.36 15.96 21.07
CA SER A 38 23.95 14.57 21.00
C SER A 38 22.70 14.35 21.88
N ARG A 39 21.52 14.80 21.42
CA ARG A 39 20.24 14.46 22.06
C ARG A 39 19.76 13.12 21.53
N ALA A 40 20.05 12.07 22.30
CA ALA A 40 19.35 10.81 22.18
C ALA A 40 17.88 11.04 22.56
N VAL A 41 16.96 10.76 21.64
CA VAL A 41 15.52 10.75 21.88
C VAL A 41 15.03 9.37 21.44
N VAL A 42 14.34 8.68 22.33
CA VAL A 42 13.91 7.28 22.17
C VAL A 42 12.54 7.26 21.50
N ALA A 43 12.49 6.79 20.27
CA ALA A 43 11.26 6.45 19.55
C ALA A 43 11.25 4.94 19.32
N VAL A 44 10.28 4.23 19.90
CA VAL A 44 10.03 2.78 19.65
C VAL A 44 11.30 1.93 19.69
N GLY A 45 12.06 2.00 20.79
CA GLY A 45 13.27 1.19 21.00
C GLY A 45 14.41 1.37 19.97
N MET A 46 14.29 2.26 18.99
CA MET A 46 15.30 2.52 17.96
C MET A 46 16.21 3.67 18.36
N VAL A 47 17.52 3.40 18.46
CA VAL A 47 18.53 4.44 18.57
C VAL A 47 18.89 4.94 17.17
N TRP A 48 18.47 6.16 16.85
CA TRP A 48 18.88 6.87 15.64
C TRP A 48 20.25 7.53 15.85
N ARG A 49 21.31 7.02 15.19
CA ARG A 49 22.56 7.78 14.98
C ARG A 49 22.66 8.15 13.50
N ILE A 50 22.47 9.42 13.19
CA ILE A 50 22.74 9.98 11.87
C ILE A 50 24.16 10.53 11.90
N GLY A 51 25.07 9.84 11.23
CA GLY A 51 26.41 10.34 10.90
C GLY A 51 26.77 9.85 9.50
N ARG A 52 27.19 10.77 8.62
CA ARG A 52 27.85 10.37 7.37
C ARG A 52 29.12 9.64 7.77
N ASP A 53 29.31 8.45 7.19
CA ASP A 53 30.45 7.55 7.40
C ASP A 53 30.61 6.94 8.81
N ARG A 54 30.02 5.75 8.98
CA ARG A 54 30.67 4.50 9.43
C ARG A 54 29.59 3.46 9.78
N ARG A 55 29.91 2.17 9.58
CA ARG A 55 29.01 1.02 9.83
C ARG A 55 28.32 1.16 11.20
N PRO A 56 27.01 0.93 11.32
CA PRO A 56 26.35 0.98 12.62
C PRO A 56 26.76 -0.23 13.46
N GLU A 57 27.38 0.03 14.61
CA GLU A 57 27.55 -0.97 15.67
C GLU A 57 26.23 -1.15 16.42
N THR A 58 25.71 -2.37 16.43
CA THR A 58 24.52 -2.75 17.19
C THR A 58 24.93 -3.26 18.56
N ARG A 59 24.50 -2.60 19.64
CA ARG A 59 24.55 -3.16 21.00
C ARG A 59 23.13 -3.53 21.42
N ALA A 60 22.90 -4.79 21.79
CA ALA A 60 21.62 -5.28 22.28
C ALA A 60 21.29 -4.67 23.67
N TRP A 61 20.02 -4.32 23.89
CA TRP A 61 19.50 -3.76 25.16
C TRP A 61 18.21 -4.48 25.59
N PRO A 62 17.86 -4.45 26.89
CA PRO A 62 17.00 -5.44 27.53
C PRO A 62 15.51 -5.24 27.23
N GLY A 63 14.81 -6.36 27.01
CA GLY A 63 13.42 -6.39 26.56
C GLY A 63 12.44 -5.75 27.54
N HIS A 64 11.55 -4.91 27.00
CA HIS A 64 10.40 -4.40 27.72
C HIS A 64 9.38 -5.53 27.94
N ARG A 65 9.16 -5.91 29.20
CA ARG A 65 8.09 -6.83 29.60
C ARG A 65 6.76 -6.07 29.64
N CYS A 66 5.85 -6.41 28.74
CA CYS A 66 4.46 -5.99 28.82
C CYS A 66 3.65 -7.06 29.54
N SER A 67 3.08 -6.73 30.70
CA SER A 67 2.22 -7.63 31.48
C SER A 67 0.85 -7.77 30.82
N ARG A 68 0.50 -9.00 30.43
CA ARG A 68 -0.76 -9.38 29.76
C ARG A 68 -1.87 -9.63 30.79
N ALA A 69 -3.08 -9.16 30.55
CA ALA A 69 -4.29 -9.64 31.24
C ALA A 69 -4.91 -10.84 30.47
N PRO A 70 -5.53 -11.83 31.14
CA PRO A 70 -6.01 -13.05 30.51
C PRO A 70 -7.26 -12.80 29.65
N ASN A 71 -7.35 -13.53 28.54
CA ASN A 71 -8.37 -13.36 27.50
C ASN A 71 -9.46 -14.44 27.65
N GLN A 72 -10.73 -14.06 27.64
CA GLN A 72 -11.87 -14.98 27.52
C GLN A 72 -12.21 -15.21 26.03
N GLY A 73 -12.46 -16.48 25.69
CA GLY A 73 -13.18 -16.93 24.49
C GLY A 73 -12.34 -17.06 23.20
N ILE A 74 -11.83 -18.27 22.93
CA ILE A 74 -11.34 -18.70 21.61
C ILE A 74 -11.88 -20.10 21.34
N HIS A 75 -12.49 -20.30 20.16
CA HIS A 75 -12.85 -21.61 19.65
C HIS A 75 -11.58 -22.38 19.25
N ASP A 76 -11.40 -23.56 19.82
CA ASP A 76 -10.32 -24.49 19.48
C ASP A 76 -10.64 -25.22 18.17
N VAL A 77 -9.77 -25.03 17.17
CA VAL A 77 -9.65 -25.94 16.01
C VAL A 77 -8.20 -26.38 15.97
N LYS A 78 -7.93 -27.65 16.35
CA LYS A 78 -6.61 -28.26 16.23
C LYS A 78 -6.34 -28.56 14.75
N ALA A 79 -5.38 -27.87 14.15
CA ALA A 79 -4.80 -28.22 12.84
C ALA A 79 -3.36 -28.68 13.03
N GLN A 80 -3.03 -29.86 12.52
CA GLN A 80 -1.69 -30.43 12.51
C GLN A 80 -0.76 -29.56 11.64
N ALA A 81 0.29 -29.01 12.24
CA ALA A 81 1.25 -28.12 11.56
C ALA A 81 2.38 -28.93 10.88
N ASN A 82 2.42 -28.89 9.55
CA ASN A 82 3.55 -29.39 8.72
C ASN A 82 4.70 -28.35 8.71
N PRO A 83 5.99 -28.70 8.88
CA PRO A 83 7.04 -27.69 9.03
C PRO A 83 7.73 -27.26 7.71
N ARG A 84 7.77 -25.99 7.27
CA ARG A 84 6.91 -24.79 7.49
C ARG A 84 7.14 -23.82 6.31
N GLY A 85 6.17 -23.68 5.40
CA GLY A 85 6.13 -22.59 4.40
C GLY A 85 6.21 -21.20 5.05
N THR A 86 6.59 -20.18 4.29
CA THR A 86 6.69 -18.79 4.77
C THR A 86 5.34 -18.33 5.33
N LEU A 87 4.25 -18.54 4.58
CA LEU A 87 2.92 -18.15 5.02
C LEU A 87 2.46 -19.00 6.20
N ALA A 88 2.79 -20.30 6.21
CA ALA A 88 2.49 -21.17 7.36
C ALA A 88 3.11 -20.63 8.67
N LYS A 89 4.35 -20.11 8.65
CA LYS A 89 4.97 -19.46 9.83
C LYS A 89 4.24 -18.18 10.23
N ILE A 90 3.76 -17.40 9.26
CA ILE A 90 2.99 -16.16 9.51
C ILE A 90 1.65 -16.49 10.16
N LEU A 91 0.94 -17.50 9.65
CA LEU A 91 -0.42 -17.87 10.05
C LEU A 91 -0.50 -18.79 11.28
N ASP A 92 0.61 -19.39 11.72
CA ASP A 92 0.62 -20.28 12.89
C ASP A 92 -0.18 -19.70 14.09
N PRO A 93 -1.14 -20.44 14.67
CA PRO A 93 -1.40 -21.88 14.48
C PRO A 93 -2.44 -22.21 13.38
N ILE A 94 -2.89 -21.24 12.60
CA ILE A 94 -3.90 -21.45 11.54
C ILE A 94 -3.22 -22.03 10.29
N SER A 95 -3.80 -23.10 9.73
CA SER A 95 -3.31 -23.67 8.47
C SER A 95 -3.62 -22.76 7.28
N ILE A 96 -2.82 -22.88 6.22
CA ILE A 96 -3.04 -22.13 4.97
C ILE A 96 -4.42 -22.44 4.39
N ASP A 97 -4.83 -23.71 4.37
CA ASP A 97 -6.15 -24.12 3.86
C ASP A 97 -7.31 -23.51 4.65
N ALA A 98 -7.21 -23.50 5.98
CA ALA A 98 -8.22 -22.86 6.82
C ALA A 98 -8.26 -21.35 6.56
N PHE A 99 -7.11 -20.70 6.41
CA PHE A 99 -7.02 -19.28 6.07
C PHE A 99 -7.69 -18.98 4.73
N VAL A 100 -7.35 -19.70 3.65
CA VAL A 100 -7.92 -19.49 2.31
C VAL A 100 -9.43 -19.78 2.30
N ARG A 101 -9.85 -20.90 2.89
CA ARG A 101 -11.25 -21.33 2.90
C ARG A 101 -12.12 -20.38 3.71
N GLU A 102 -11.65 -19.91 4.85
CA GLU A 102 -12.52 -19.27 5.83
C GLU A 102 -12.31 -17.76 5.99
N SER A 103 -11.14 -17.22 5.66
CA SER A 103 -10.77 -15.83 6.00
C SER A 103 -10.36 -14.99 4.79
N PHE A 104 -9.49 -15.50 3.93
CA PHE A 104 -8.91 -14.75 2.82
C PHE A 104 -9.99 -14.18 1.89
N GLY A 105 -10.06 -12.84 1.79
CA GLY A 105 -11.06 -12.13 0.99
C GLY A 105 -12.51 -12.18 1.52
N LYS A 106 -12.75 -12.77 2.71
CA LYS A 106 -14.11 -13.04 3.22
C LYS A 106 -14.41 -12.32 4.53
N ARG A 107 -13.58 -12.54 5.56
CA ARG A 107 -13.80 -11.99 6.91
C ARG A 107 -12.49 -11.60 7.60
N PRO A 108 -12.54 -10.65 8.55
CA PRO A 108 -11.39 -10.34 9.39
C PRO A 108 -10.88 -11.57 10.17
N LEU A 109 -9.56 -11.73 10.22
CA LEU A 109 -8.88 -12.75 11.01
C LEU A 109 -7.86 -12.10 11.95
N LEU A 110 -7.97 -12.40 13.23
CA LEU A 110 -7.01 -12.01 14.27
C LEU A 110 -6.29 -13.26 14.77
N ILE A 111 -4.96 -13.26 14.73
CA ILE A 111 -4.12 -14.30 15.32
C ILE A 111 -3.27 -13.66 16.41
N ARG A 112 -3.32 -14.24 17.61
CA ARG A 112 -2.45 -13.83 18.71
C ARG A 112 -1.12 -14.55 18.61
N GLY A 113 -0.03 -13.80 18.73
CA GLY A 113 1.32 -14.36 18.64
C GLY A 113 2.19 -14.02 19.84
N GLN A 114 3.46 -14.38 19.72
CA GLN A 114 4.51 -14.05 20.68
C GLN A 114 5.48 -13.04 20.06
N PRO A 115 6.09 -12.14 20.85
CA PRO A 115 7.12 -11.23 20.37
C PRO A 115 8.20 -11.95 19.57
N GLY A 116 8.64 -11.35 18.47
CA GLY A 116 9.65 -11.93 17.57
C GLY A 116 9.13 -12.95 16.56
N LYS A 117 7.82 -13.28 16.56
CA LYS A 117 7.21 -14.21 15.56
C LYS A 117 7.58 -13.86 14.11
N PHE A 118 7.70 -12.58 13.79
CA PHE A 118 7.97 -12.08 12.43
C PHE A 118 9.44 -11.67 12.19
N ASP A 119 10.37 -11.96 13.11
CA ASP A 119 11.78 -11.57 12.99
C ASP A 119 12.47 -12.16 11.74
N PHE A 120 11.99 -13.31 11.27
CA PHE A 120 12.49 -13.94 10.04
C PHE A 120 12.13 -13.15 8.77
N LEU A 121 11.09 -12.31 8.83
CA LEU A 121 10.73 -11.37 7.77
C LEU A 121 11.56 -10.10 7.90
N MET A 122 11.44 -9.42 9.04
CA MET A 122 12.17 -8.19 9.34
C MET A 122 12.14 -7.95 10.85
N LYS A 123 13.31 -7.93 11.48
CA LYS A 123 13.44 -7.42 12.86
C LYS A 123 13.13 -5.91 12.88
N PRO A 124 12.49 -5.37 13.94
CA PRO A 124 12.23 -3.95 14.07
C PRO A 124 13.43 -3.09 13.69
N SER A 125 14.60 -3.37 14.28
CA SER A 125 15.85 -2.62 14.06
C SER A 125 16.29 -2.50 12.60
N ARG A 126 15.76 -3.32 11.68
CA ARG A 126 16.09 -3.26 10.25
C ARG A 126 15.23 -2.29 9.44
N MET A 127 14.19 -1.68 10.02
CA MET A 127 13.25 -0.77 9.34
C MET A 127 13.93 0.33 8.50
N ILE A 128 15.04 0.89 8.97
CA ILE A 128 15.73 2.03 8.33
C ILE A 128 16.75 1.63 7.25
N PHE A 129 16.95 0.33 6.99
CA PHE A 129 17.98 -0.14 6.08
C PHE A 129 17.48 -0.21 4.64
N GLY A 130 18.26 0.32 3.69
CA GLY A 130 17.98 0.18 2.25
C GLY A 130 16.76 0.98 1.77
N LEU A 131 16.35 2.00 2.54
CA LEU A 131 15.19 2.84 2.22
C LEU A 131 15.38 3.70 0.97
N ASP A 132 16.60 3.87 0.47
CA ASP A 132 16.91 4.47 -0.83
C ASP A 132 16.36 3.67 -2.03
N LYS A 133 16.01 2.39 -1.81
CA LYS A 133 15.57 1.46 -2.86
C LYS A 133 14.06 1.26 -2.92
N VAL A 134 13.34 1.78 -1.93
CA VAL A 134 11.89 1.59 -1.83
C VAL A 134 11.18 2.52 -2.81
N THR A 135 9.95 2.17 -3.19
CA THR A 135 9.21 2.94 -4.18
C THR A 135 8.87 4.34 -3.69
N GLU A 136 8.54 4.47 -2.40
CA GLU A 136 8.05 5.71 -1.83
C GLU A 136 8.10 5.67 -0.30
N ILE A 137 8.42 6.81 0.30
CA ILE A 137 8.29 7.05 1.73
C ILE A 137 7.38 8.26 1.91
N ARG A 138 6.28 8.08 2.63
CA ARG A 138 5.36 9.17 2.98
C ARG A 138 5.36 9.45 4.47
N CYS A 139 5.30 10.72 4.84
CA CYS A 139 4.84 11.13 6.15
C CYS A 139 3.35 11.47 6.09
N VAL A 140 2.57 11.01 7.06
CA VAL A 140 1.12 11.27 7.12
C VAL A 140 0.74 11.78 8.50
N PHE A 141 0.18 12.99 8.53
CA PHE A 141 -0.34 13.64 9.72
C PHE A 141 -1.86 13.46 9.84
N GLY A 142 -2.40 13.81 11.02
CA GLY A 142 -3.84 13.91 11.22
C GLY A 142 -4.52 14.82 10.18
N GLY A 143 -5.75 14.48 9.80
CA GLY A 143 -6.46 15.19 8.73
C GLY A 143 -5.90 14.91 7.32
N LEU A 144 -5.14 13.83 7.16
CA LEU A 144 -4.66 13.30 5.86
C LEU A 144 -3.66 14.18 5.12
N LYS A 145 -3.08 15.15 5.83
CA LYS A 145 -1.96 15.94 5.32
C LYS A 145 -0.76 15.01 5.17
N GLN A 146 -0.25 14.89 3.95
CA GLN A 146 0.84 13.96 3.66
C GLN A 146 1.82 14.57 2.66
N ALA A 147 3.06 14.12 2.73
CA ALA A 147 4.11 14.45 1.77
C ALA A 147 4.98 13.21 1.51
N THR A 148 5.58 13.15 0.32
CA THR A 148 6.68 12.23 0.05
C THR A 148 7.95 12.84 0.61
N ILE A 149 8.76 12.03 1.27
CA ILE A 149 9.96 12.45 2.00
C ILE A 149 11.14 11.54 1.69
N ASP A 150 12.36 12.01 1.94
CA ASP A 150 13.55 11.19 1.84
C ASP A 150 13.81 10.42 3.15
N PRO A 151 14.62 9.33 3.12
CA PRO A 151 14.98 8.58 4.33
C PRO A 151 15.58 9.45 5.46
N ALA A 152 16.26 10.55 5.09
CA ALA A 152 16.87 11.47 6.03
C ALA A 152 15.84 12.25 6.87
N ASP A 153 14.64 12.48 6.35
CA ASP A 153 13.60 13.30 6.97
C ASP A 153 12.72 12.50 7.94
N ILE A 154 12.81 11.16 7.91
CA ILE A 154 11.94 10.25 8.67
C ILE A 154 11.90 10.60 10.15
N ARG A 155 13.07 10.89 10.75
CA ARG A 155 13.18 11.19 12.18
C ARG A 155 12.41 12.45 12.53
N GLU A 156 12.67 13.53 11.81
CA GLU A 156 12.03 14.83 12.07
C GLU A 156 10.52 14.74 11.88
N MET A 157 10.06 14.09 10.80
CA MET A 157 8.64 13.92 10.54
C MET A 157 7.95 13.04 11.58
N TYR A 158 8.62 11.97 12.04
CA TYR A 158 8.10 11.12 13.10
C TYR A 158 8.00 11.87 14.43
N GLU A 159 9.02 12.63 14.82
CA GLU A 159 9.03 13.46 16.03
C GLU A 159 7.96 14.56 15.96
N ALA A 160 7.65 15.07 14.77
CA ALA A 160 6.54 16.00 14.52
C ALA A 160 5.15 15.34 14.58
N GLY A 161 5.06 14.03 14.79
CA GLY A 161 3.80 13.29 14.95
C GLY A 161 3.27 12.60 13.69
N ALA A 162 4.05 12.54 12.61
CA ALA A 162 3.63 11.85 11.39
C ALA A 162 3.77 10.33 11.52
N THR A 163 2.79 9.59 11.01
CA THR A 163 3.00 8.18 10.67
C THR A 163 3.83 8.09 9.39
N ILE A 164 4.93 7.37 9.45
CA ILE A 164 5.81 7.10 8.31
C ILE A 164 5.34 5.82 7.63
N CYS A 165 5.05 5.93 6.33
CA CYS A 165 4.59 4.85 5.48
C CYS A 165 5.67 4.56 4.45
N VAL A 166 6.17 3.33 4.40
CA VAL A 166 7.11 2.91 3.37
C VAL A 166 6.44 1.90 2.47
N THR A 167 6.45 2.17 1.16
CA THR A 167 5.88 1.32 0.13
C THR A 167 6.96 0.43 -0.48
N ASP A 168 6.65 -0.86 -0.70
CA ASP A 168 7.56 -1.84 -1.31
C ASP A 168 8.84 -2.13 -0.51
N MET A 169 8.70 -2.38 0.80
CA MET A 169 9.81 -2.76 1.70
C MET A 169 10.58 -4.01 1.24
N GLN A 170 9.98 -4.85 0.39
CA GLN A 170 10.69 -5.96 -0.23
C GLN A 170 11.88 -5.52 -1.10
N LEU A 171 11.88 -4.31 -1.66
CA LEU A 171 13.01 -3.78 -2.43
C LEU A 171 14.24 -3.58 -1.53
N ALA A 172 14.03 -3.11 -0.31
CA ALA A 172 15.06 -2.95 0.72
C ALA A 172 15.52 -4.28 1.34
N HIS A 173 14.61 -5.25 1.52
CA HIS A 173 14.89 -6.49 2.27
C HIS A 173 14.71 -7.77 1.45
N ARG A 174 15.80 -8.52 1.25
CA ARG A 174 15.77 -9.83 0.56
C ARG A 174 14.81 -10.82 1.20
N SER A 175 14.73 -10.86 2.53
CA SER A 175 13.79 -11.73 3.27
C SER A 175 12.34 -11.46 2.92
N LEU A 176 11.94 -10.19 2.80
CA LEU A 176 10.59 -9.78 2.39
C LEU A 176 10.32 -10.10 0.92
N ARG A 177 11.30 -9.93 0.03
CA ARG A 177 11.17 -10.33 -1.39
C ARG A 177 10.96 -11.84 -1.54
N THR A 178 11.77 -12.65 -0.84
CA THR A 178 11.58 -14.10 -0.81
C THR A 178 10.23 -14.47 -0.19
N ALA A 179 9.82 -13.78 0.88
CA ALA A 179 8.53 -14.01 1.51
C ALA A 179 7.34 -13.71 0.59
N ALA A 180 7.36 -12.60 -0.14
CA ALA A 180 6.31 -12.23 -1.09
C ALA A 180 6.13 -13.32 -2.17
N ARG A 181 7.23 -13.81 -2.74
CA ARG A 181 7.23 -14.91 -3.72
C ARG A 181 6.67 -16.21 -3.12
N ASN A 182 7.15 -16.57 -1.94
CA ASN A 182 6.73 -17.81 -1.28
C ASN A 182 5.26 -17.78 -0.90
N VAL A 183 4.79 -16.67 -0.30
CA VAL A 183 3.38 -16.49 0.07
C VAL A 183 2.49 -16.61 -1.17
N ARG A 184 2.86 -15.98 -2.29
CA ARG A 184 2.09 -16.07 -3.55
C ARG A 184 1.91 -17.52 -4.00
N ARG A 185 3.02 -18.27 -4.06
CA ARG A 185 3.03 -19.69 -4.45
C ARG A 185 2.26 -20.57 -3.47
N GLU A 186 2.42 -20.35 -2.17
CA GLU A 186 1.80 -21.14 -1.11
C GLU A 186 0.27 -21.08 -1.11
N ILE A 187 -0.35 -20.03 -1.68
CA ILE A 187 -1.82 -19.94 -1.82
C ILE A 187 -2.30 -19.89 -3.28
N GLY A 188 -1.41 -20.05 -4.27
CA GLY A 188 -1.77 -19.93 -5.69
C GLY A 188 -2.38 -18.57 -6.05
N PHE A 189 -1.86 -17.47 -5.47
CA PHE A 189 -2.43 -16.14 -5.70
C PHE A 189 -1.89 -15.53 -6.99
N ALA A 190 -2.76 -15.29 -7.98
CA ALA A 190 -2.35 -14.67 -9.24
C ALA A 190 -1.92 -13.19 -9.10
N GLY A 191 -2.39 -12.52 -8.04
CA GLY A 191 -2.09 -11.12 -7.79
C GLY A 191 -0.71 -10.87 -7.18
N ARG A 192 -0.43 -9.59 -6.89
CA ARG A 192 0.83 -9.16 -6.28
C ARG A 192 0.77 -9.18 -4.76
N VAL A 193 1.75 -9.83 -4.14
CA VAL A 193 2.03 -9.70 -2.70
C VAL A 193 3.14 -8.67 -2.53
N ASP A 194 2.88 -7.60 -1.78
CA ASP A 194 3.91 -6.62 -1.40
C ASP A 194 3.90 -6.32 0.10
N PHE A 195 5.00 -5.76 0.59
CA PHE A 195 5.15 -5.39 1.99
C PHE A 195 5.25 -3.88 2.13
N ARG A 196 4.44 -3.32 3.02
CA ARG A 196 4.56 -1.94 3.50
C ARG A 196 5.00 -1.93 4.95
N ALA A 197 5.67 -0.86 5.37
CA ALA A 197 5.93 -0.64 6.79
C ALA A 197 5.26 0.65 7.27
N TYR A 198 4.72 0.59 8.48
CA TYR A 198 4.08 1.72 9.14
C TYR A 198 4.72 1.95 10.51
N LEU A 199 5.44 3.07 10.63
CA LEU A 199 6.04 3.53 11.87
C LEU A 199 5.23 4.73 12.38
N SER A 200 4.51 4.55 13.48
CA SER A 200 3.55 5.54 14.00
C SER A 200 3.98 6.04 15.39
N PRO A 201 4.15 7.36 15.60
CA PRO A 201 4.37 7.93 16.92
C PRO A 201 3.16 7.75 17.83
N PRO A 202 3.32 7.92 19.15
CA PRO A 202 2.23 7.78 20.10
C PRO A 202 1.00 8.58 19.67
N SER A 203 -0.19 7.99 19.87
CA SER A 203 -1.46 8.61 19.51
C SER A 203 -1.70 8.91 18.02
N SER A 204 -0.80 8.58 17.10
CA SER A 204 -0.97 8.78 15.66
C SER A 204 -1.54 7.55 14.95
N GLY A 205 -1.98 7.72 13.70
CA GLY A 205 -2.44 6.63 12.85
C GLY A 205 -3.36 7.13 11.73
N PHE A 206 -4.34 6.32 11.35
CA PHE A 206 -5.25 6.63 10.25
C PHE A 206 -6.70 6.57 10.70
N ASP A 207 -7.48 7.54 10.27
CA ASP A 207 -8.94 7.53 10.37
C ASP A 207 -9.57 6.45 9.49
N PHE A 208 -10.88 6.25 9.62
CA PHE A 208 -11.62 5.21 8.92
C PHE A 208 -11.43 5.30 7.39
N HIS A 209 -11.02 4.19 6.81
CA HIS A 209 -10.92 3.94 5.37
C HIS A 209 -11.10 2.44 5.10
N TYR A 210 -11.31 2.06 3.85
CA TYR A 210 -11.08 0.69 3.41
C TYR A 210 -10.09 0.68 2.25
N ASP A 211 -9.44 -0.47 2.04
CA ASP A 211 -8.54 -0.68 0.92
C ASP A 211 -9.17 -1.58 -0.16
N ALA A 212 -8.70 -1.43 -1.40
CA ALA A 212 -8.93 -2.34 -2.54
C ALA A 212 -8.12 -3.65 -2.48
N ARG A 213 -7.56 -3.99 -1.32
CA ARG A 213 -6.65 -5.14 -1.17
C ARG A 213 -6.90 -5.83 0.16
N THR A 214 -6.57 -7.11 0.26
CA THR A 214 -6.50 -7.76 1.57
C THR A 214 -5.28 -7.20 2.30
N ALA A 215 -5.50 -6.50 3.40
CA ALA A 215 -4.47 -5.89 4.22
C ALA A 215 -4.16 -6.80 5.42
N THR A 216 -2.95 -7.36 5.47
CA THR A 216 -2.52 -8.25 6.57
C THR A 216 -1.43 -7.59 7.40
N THR A 217 -1.82 -6.98 8.52
CA THR A 217 -0.91 -6.31 9.47
C THR A 217 -0.21 -7.34 10.35
N LEU A 218 1.12 -7.26 10.40
CA LEU A 218 2.03 -8.03 11.25
C LEU A 218 2.68 -7.07 12.24
N GLN A 219 2.27 -7.11 13.51
CA GLN A 219 2.77 -6.18 14.53
C GLN A 219 4.20 -6.57 14.94
N LEU A 220 5.16 -5.67 14.73
CA LEU A 220 6.59 -5.95 15.00
C LEU A 220 7.05 -5.37 16.33
N ASP A 221 6.62 -4.15 16.65
CA ASP A 221 7.00 -3.48 17.90
C ASP A 221 5.91 -2.50 18.37
N GLY A 222 5.90 -2.20 19.67
CA GLY A 222 4.89 -1.37 20.31
C GLY A 222 3.48 -1.95 20.17
N GLU A 223 2.47 -1.08 20.26
CA GLU A 223 1.06 -1.49 20.23
C GLU A 223 0.24 -0.62 19.28
N LYS A 224 -0.76 -1.23 18.63
CA LYS A 224 -1.69 -0.50 17.75
C LYS A 224 -3.11 -0.95 18.01
N THR A 225 -3.97 -0.02 18.39
CA THR A 225 -5.41 -0.27 18.50
C THR A 225 -6.06 -0.11 17.13
N TRP A 226 -6.78 -1.14 16.72
CA TRP A 226 -7.55 -1.20 15.49
C TRP A 226 -9.04 -1.19 15.80
N TRP A 227 -9.80 -0.47 14.98
CA TRP A 227 -11.25 -0.57 14.91
C TRP A 227 -11.61 -0.97 13.49
N TYR A 228 -12.38 -2.02 13.30
CA TYR A 228 -12.71 -2.54 11.97
C TYR A 228 -14.11 -3.13 11.91
N ALA A 229 -14.76 -3.03 10.76
CA ALA A 229 -16.05 -3.65 10.49
C ALA A 229 -15.91 -5.18 10.42
N THR A 230 -16.95 -5.91 10.83
CA THR A 230 -16.95 -7.39 10.81
C THR A 230 -17.11 -7.99 9.41
N SER A 231 -17.49 -7.20 8.42
CA SER A 231 -17.69 -7.60 7.03
C SER A 231 -17.27 -6.47 6.07
N PRO A 232 -16.95 -6.78 4.81
CA PRO A 232 -16.70 -5.76 3.78
C PRO A 232 -17.94 -4.89 3.57
N HIS A 233 -17.73 -3.58 3.43
CA HIS A 233 -18.77 -2.66 2.96
C HIS A 233 -19.03 -2.85 1.47
N THR A 234 -17.96 -3.09 0.71
CA THR A 234 -17.99 -3.41 -0.71
C THR A 234 -17.13 -4.65 -0.91
N MET A 235 -17.64 -5.64 -1.63
CA MET A 235 -16.85 -6.83 -1.99
C MET A 235 -15.91 -6.48 -3.14
N PHE A 236 -14.61 -6.76 -2.96
CA PHE A 236 -13.56 -6.55 -3.99
C PHE A 236 -13.61 -5.16 -4.68
N PRO A 237 -13.59 -4.04 -3.92
CA PRO A 237 -13.53 -2.72 -4.53
C PRO A 237 -12.26 -2.57 -5.36
N THR A 238 -12.38 -1.90 -6.51
CA THR A 238 -11.26 -1.64 -7.42
C THR A 238 -10.31 -0.56 -6.91
N GLU A 239 -10.80 0.31 -6.02
CA GLU A 239 -10.05 1.43 -5.46
C GLU A 239 -10.20 1.53 -3.93
N ASN A 240 -9.22 2.15 -3.28
CA ASN A 240 -9.33 2.48 -1.86
C ASN A 240 -10.48 3.49 -1.64
N SER A 241 -11.10 3.48 -0.47
CA SER A 241 -12.20 4.43 -0.17
C SER A 241 -11.73 5.87 -0.31
N ALA A 242 -12.55 6.71 -0.96
CA ALA A 242 -12.33 8.15 -0.97
C ALA A 242 -12.29 8.71 0.46
N ARG A 243 -11.37 9.65 0.70
CA ARG A 243 -11.14 10.26 2.02
C ARG A 243 -11.43 11.76 2.04
N THR A 244 -12.10 12.25 1.00
CA THR A 244 -12.43 13.67 0.81
C THR A 244 -13.67 14.08 1.59
N ASP A 245 -14.64 13.18 1.80
CA ASP A 245 -15.83 13.41 2.62
C ASP A 245 -15.86 12.52 3.86
N MET A 246 -15.25 13.00 4.94
CA MET A 246 -15.24 12.30 6.23
C MET A 246 -16.63 12.26 6.91
N ALA A 247 -17.60 13.08 6.50
CA ALA A 247 -18.97 12.96 6.99
C ALA A 247 -19.69 11.78 6.35
N ALA A 248 -19.52 11.56 5.04
CA ALA A 248 -20.00 10.35 4.38
C ALA A 248 -19.36 9.08 4.95
N VAL A 249 -18.04 9.08 5.17
CA VAL A 249 -17.34 7.96 5.81
C VAL A 249 -17.95 7.65 7.19
N ARG A 250 -18.16 8.66 8.04
CA ARG A 250 -18.78 8.48 9.35
C ARG A 250 -20.19 7.88 9.27
N ARG A 251 -21.02 8.34 8.33
CA ARG A 251 -22.37 7.78 8.11
C ARG A 251 -22.31 6.32 7.65
N ALA A 252 -21.38 5.98 6.76
CA ALA A 252 -21.20 4.61 6.28
C ALA A 252 -20.74 3.68 7.41
N VAL A 253 -19.75 4.11 8.20
CA VAL A 253 -19.20 3.36 9.33
C VAL A 253 -20.21 3.19 10.46
N ALA A 254 -21.06 4.19 10.73
CA ALA A 254 -22.09 4.12 11.77
C ALA A 254 -23.12 3.01 11.54
N ARG A 255 -23.24 2.51 10.31
CA ARG A 255 -24.14 1.39 9.94
C ARG A 255 -23.45 0.02 10.04
N GLN A 256 -22.19 -0.03 10.46
CA GLN A 256 -21.38 -1.25 10.51
C GLN A 256 -21.21 -1.71 11.96
N THR A 257 -21.11 -3.03 12.16
CA THR A 257 -20.66 -3.59 13.43
C THR A 257 -19.13 -3.46 13.54
N ILE A 258 -18.67 -2.59 14.45
CA ILE A 258 -17.24 -2.30 14.63
C ILE A 258 -16.66 -3.09 15.79
N ARG A 259 -15.60 -3.85 15.53
CA ARG A 259 -14.76 -4.49 16.55
C ARG A 259 -13.58 -3.60 16.90
N LYS A 260 -13.17 -3.60 18.17
CA LYS A 260 -11.96 -2.93 18.67
C LYS A 260 -10.99 -3.97 19.22
N VAL A 261 -9.73 -3.93 18.79
CA VAL A 261 -8.66 -4.79 19.31
C VAL A 261 -7.35 -4.02 19.39
N THR A 262 -6.49 -4.34 20.34
CA THR A 262 -5.09 -3.87 20.34
C THR A 262 -4.18 -5.00 19.91
N LEU A 263 -3.30 -4.75 18.95
CA LEU A 263 -2.26 -5.67 18.51
C LEU A 263 -0.97 -5.40 19.28
N TYR A 264 -0.30 -6.47 19.69
CA TYR A 264 1.01 -6.50 20.33
C TYR A 264 2.03 -7.23 19.45
N PRO A 265 3.34 -7.12 19.71
CA PRO A 265 4.37 -7.75 18.89
C PRO A 265 4.11 -9.25 18.72
N GLY A 266 4.07 -9.71 17.45
CA GLY A 266 3.73 -11.08 17.06
C GLY A 266 2.27 -11.30 16.67
N ASP A 267 1.37 -10.38 16.97
CA ASP A 267 -0.02 -10.46 16.53
C ASP A 267 -0.17 -10.17 15.03
N LEU A 268 -1.16 -10.82 14.41
CA LEU A 268 -1.56 -10.60 13.03
C LEU A 268 -3.03 -10.21 12.96
N LEU A 269 -3.34 -9.18 12.17
CA LEU A 269 -4.71 -8.82 11.77
C LEU A 269 -4.81 -8.80 10.25
N CYS A 270 -5.60 -9.71 9.68
CA CYS A 270 -5.91 -9.75 8.26
C CYS A 270 -7.31 -9.20 8.03
N LEU A 271 -7.41 -8.16 7.21
CA LEU A 271 -8.66 -7.53 6.81
C LEU A 271 -8.89 -7.73 5.31
N PRO A 272 -10.02 -8.33 4.90
CA PRO A 272 -10.44 -8.38 3.50
C PRO A 272 -10.53 -6.98 2.85
N PRO A 273 -10.47 -6.90 1.51
CA PRO A 273 -10.72 -5.64 0.81
C PRO A 273 -12.13 -5.12 1.13
N GLY A 274 -12.30 -3.80 1.16
CA GLY A 274 -13.58 -3.15 1.44
C GLY A 274 -14.02 -3.13 2.90
N VAL A 275 -13.25 -3.70 3.83
CA VAL A 275 -13.53 -3.60 5.27
C VAL A 275 -13.13 -2.22 5.79
N TRP A 276 -14.11 -1.44 6.27
CA TRP A 276 -13.83 -0.18 6.97
C TRP A 276 -12.97 -0.43 8.20
N HIS A 277 -11.88 0.29 8.33
CA HIS A 277 -10.98 0.20 9.47
C HIS A 277 -10.26 1.51 9.76
N LYS A 278 -9.88 1.69 11.02
CA LYS A 278 -8.97 2.74 11.49
C LYS A 278 -7.98 2.15 12.50
N ALA A 279 -6.83 2.78 12.63
CA ALA A 279 -5.79 2.32 13.55
C ALA A 279 -5.12 3.50 14.24
N ARG A 280 -4.79 3.33 15.53
CA ARG A 280 -4.06 4.32 16.33
C ARG A 280 -2.98 3.64 17.17
N ALA A 281 -1.77 4.17 17.12
CA ALA A 281 -0.66 3.70 17.94
C ALA A 281 -0.89 4.05 19.43
N GLY A 282 -0.46 3.14 20.30
CA GLY A 282 -0.52 3.34 21.75
C GLY A 282 0.56 4.28 22.29
N GLY A 283 0.74 4.29 23.61
CA GLY A 283 1.58 5.28 24.30
C GLY A 283 3.07 5.22 23.94
N GLY A 284 3.57 4.04 23.56
CA GLY A 284 4.96 3.83 23.15
C GLY A 284 5.24 3.97 21.65
N GLY A 285 4.23 4.30 20.84
CA GLY A 285 4.31 4.22 19.39
C GLY A 285 4.10 2.78 18.86
N SER A 286 4.29 2.59 17.56
CA SER A 286 4.01 1.32 16.89
C SER A 286 4.83 1.14 15.62
N LEU A 287 5.34 -0.06 15.40
CA LEU A 287 5.89 -0.51 14.11
C LEU A 287 5.19 -1.78 13.65
N ALA A 288 4.68 -1.78 12.43
CA ALA A 288 4.08 -2.95 11.81
C ALA A 288 4.49 -3.08 10.33
N LEU A 289 4.59 -4.32 9.87
CA LEU A 289 4.53 -4.63 8.44
C LEU A 289 3.08 -4.83 8.03
N ASN A 290 2.73 -4.45 6.81
CA ASN A 290 1.50 -4.87 6.17
C ASN A 290 1.87 -5.70 4.95
N MET A 291 1.50 -6.97 4.97
CA MET A 291 1.55 -7.87 3.82
C MET A 291 0.25 -7.67 3.04
N ALA A 292 0.32 -7.01 1.88
CA ALA A 292 -0.84 -6.67 1.08
C ALA A 292 -1.00 -7.64 -0.09
N PHE A 293 -2.22 -8.15 -0.27
CA PHE A 293 -2.59 -8.99 -1.42
C PHE A 293 -3.40 -8.15 -2.40
N ASN A 294 -2.72 -7.69 -3.46
CA ASN A 294 -3.30 -6.84 -4.49
C ASN A 294 -3.82 -7.74 -5.61
N HIS A 295 -5.14 -7.76 -5.79
CA HIS A 295 -5.79 -8.55 -6.83
C HIS A 295 -6.07 -7.76 -8.11
N SER A 296 -5.88 -6.43 -8.09
CA SER A 296 -6.00 -5.59 -9.29
C SER A 296 -5.03 -6.06 -10.38
N GLY A 297 -5.55 -6.23 -11.61
CA GLY A 297 -4.80 -6.76 -12.75
C GLY A 297 -4.67 -8.29 -12.74
N ALA A 298 -5.30 -8.98 -11.78
CA ALA A 298 -5.24 -10.43 -11.63
C ALA A 298 -6.59 -11.02 -11.16
N THR A 299 -7.69 -10.29 -11.35
CA THR A 299 -9.04 -10.83 -11.12
C THR A 299 -9.48 -11.72 -12.28
N VAL A 300 -10.55 -12.49 -12.08
CA VAL A 300 -11.22 -13.21 -13.17
C VAL A 300 -11.63 -12.26 -14.29
N GLY A 301 -12.13 -11.07 -13.93
CA GLY A 301 -12.49 -10.03 -14.90
C GLY A 301 -11.29 -9.53 -15.69
N ASP A 302 -10.16 -9.28 -15.03
CA ASP A 302 -8.93 -8.84 -15.70
C ASP A 302 -8.46 -9.89 -16.72
N VAL A 303 -8.44 -11.17 -16.35
CA VAL A 303 -8.02 -12.25 -17.27
C VAL A 303 -8.94 -12.37 -18.48
N LEU A 304 -10.25 -12.23 -18.28
CA LEU A 304 -11.21 -12.24 -19.38
C LEU A 304 -10.99 -11.05 -20.32
N VAL A 305 -10.88 -9.84 -19.75
CA VAL A 305 -10.64 -8.61 -20.52
C VAL A 305 -9.31 -8.68 -21.28
N ASP A 306 -8.25 -9.21 -20.67
CA ASP A 306 -6.96 -9.36 -21.31
C ASP A 306 -6.98 -10.41 -22.43
N ALA A 307 -7.74 -11.50 -22.29
CA ALA A 307 -7.95 -12.46 -23.36
C ALA A 307 -8.67 -11.84 -24.57
N LEU A 308 -9.68 -11.00 -24.31
CA LEU A 308 -10.41 -10.26 -25.35
C LEU A 308 -9.53 -9.20 -26.03
N LYS A 309 -8.74 -8.45 -25.25
CA LYS A 309 -7.76 -7.51 -25.82
C LYS A 309 -6.73 -8.23 -26.67
N ALA A 310 -6.26 -9.40 -26.23
CA ALA A 310 -5.30 -10.20 -26.96
C ALA A 310 -5.86 -10.75 -28.27
N SER A 311 -7.16 -11.08 -28.36
CA SER A 311 -7.75 -11.55 -29.62
C SER A 311 -7.93 -10.45 -30.66
N LEU A 312 -8.02 -9.20 -30.22
CA LEU A 312 -7.97 -8.03 -31.10
C LEU A 312 -6.54 -7.70 -31.55
N ALA A 313 -5.52 -8.20 -30.84
CA ALA A 313 -4.13 -7.90 -31.18
C ALA A 313 -3.78 -8.50 -32.55
N GLY A 314 -3.35 -7.64 -33.47
CA GLY A 314 -3.01 -8.03 -34.84
C GLY A 314 -4.16 -7.92 -35.84
N MET A 315 -5.38 -7.59 -35.41
CA MET A 315 -6.46 -7.21 -36.33
C MET A 315 -6.23 -5.77 -36.84
N PRO A 316 -6.01 -5.54 -38.14
CA PRO A 316 -5.84 -4.19 -38.67
C PRO A 316 -7.04 -3.28 -38.35
N ASP A 317 -8.25 -3.85 -38.35
CA ASP A 317 -9.49 -3.15 -37.99
C ASP A 317 -9.50 -2.64 -36.55
N ALA A 318 -8.90 -3.39 -35.61
CA ALA A 318 -8.82 -3.01 -34.21
C ALA A 318 -7.71 -1.99 -33.92
N MET A 319 -6.66 -1.98 -34.74
CA MET A 319 -5.50 -1.08 -34.59
C MET A 319 -5.66 0.24 -35.38
N ARG A 320 -6.74 0.37 -36.15
CA ARG A 320 -7.00 1.56 -36.96
C ARG A 320 -7.24 2.78 -36.07
N PRO A 321 -6.55 3.91 -36.29
CA PRO A 321 -6.80 5.13 -35.53
C PRO A 321 -8.19 5.70 -35.85
N PHE A 322 -8.87 6.21 -34.84
CA PHE A 322 -10.19 6.82 -34.97
C PHE A 322 -10.07 8.27 -35.49
N VAL A 323 -10.48 8.50 -36.74
CA VAL A 323 -10.52 9.84 -37.36
C VAL A 323 -11.88 10.01 -38.04
N THR A 324 -12.70 10.93 -37.53
CA THR A 324 -14.06 11.14 -38.05
C THR A 324 -14.21 12.37 -38.95
N GLY A 325 -13.15 13.16 -39.11
CA GLY A 325 -13.16 14.40 -39.90
C GLY A 325 -14.06 15.51 -39.32
N ALA A 326 -14.09 16.66 -40.00
CA ALA A 326 -15.05 17.72 -39.67
C ALA A 326 -16.49 17.20 -39.91
N ASN A 327 -17.42 17.54 -39.03
CA ASN A 327 -18.81 17.06 -39.02
C ASN A 327 -19.02 15.54 -38.79
N ARG A 328 -17.99 14.81 -38.33
CA ARG A 328 -18.07 13.36 -38.03
C ARG A 328 -18.42 12.47 -39.24
N ALA A 329 -18.17 12.94 -40.46
CA ALA A 329 -18.52 12.23 -41.70
C ALA A 329 -17.91 10.81 -41.77
N GLY A 330 -16.72 10.61 -41.21
CA GLY A 330 -16.04 9.30 -41.18
C GLY A 330 -16.62 8.29 -40.17
N ALA A 331 -17.66 8.64 -39.40
CA ALA A 331 -18.23 7.72 -38.41
C ALA A 331 -18.92 6.50 -39.05
N ALA A 332 -19.59 6.67 -40.19
CA ALA A 332 -20.25 5.57 -40.89
C ALA A 332 -19.26 4.55 -41.47
N GLU A 333 -18.07 5.02 -41.87
CA GLU A 333 -17.01 4.17 -42.42
C GLU A 333 -16.40 3.22 -41.36
N LEU A 334 -16.61 3.50 -40.07
CA LEU A 334 -16.12 2.67 -38.98
C LEU A 334 -17.01 1.49 -38.65
N GLU A 335 -18.29 1.54 -39.04
CA GLU A 335 -19.26 0.49 -38.75
C GLU A 335 -18.78 -0.92 -39.16
N PRO A 336 -18.28 -1.17 -40.39
CA PRO A 336 -17.79 -2.49 -40.77
C PRO A 336 -16.56 -2.93 -39.96
N HIS A 337 -15.66 -2.00 -39.60
CA HIS A 337 -14.48 -2.30 -38.79
C HIS A 337 -14.85 -2.68 -37.36
N ILE A 338 -15.81 -1.96 -36.77
CA ILE A 338 -16.36 -2.26 -35.44
C ILE A 338 -17.06 -3.61 -35.47
N ALA A 339 -17.86 -3.89 -36.52
CA ALA A 339 -18.55 -5.17 -36.68
C ALA A 339 -17.57 -6.35 -36.75
N ALA A 340 -16.45 -6.21 -37.49
CA ALA A 340 -15.40 -7.22 -37.55
C ALA A 340 -14.76 -7.47 -36.18
N CYS A 341 -14.45 -6.41 -35.43
CA CYS A 341 -13.92 -6.52 -34.06
C CYS A 341 -14.91 -7.21 -33.11
N ILE A 342 -16.20 -6.85 -33.18
CA ILE A 342 -17.26 -7.48 -32.38
C ILE A 342 -17.39 -8.97 -32.71
N ALA A 343 -17.32 -9.35 -33.98
CA ALA A 343 -17.37 -10.75 -34.39
C ALA A 343 -16.19 -11.54 -33.80
N ALA A 344 -14.96 -11.04 -33.92
CA ALA A 344 -13.78 -11.67 -33.34
C ALA A 344 -13.88 -11.81 -31.81
N LEU A 345 -14.41 -10.80 -31.13
CA LEU A 345 -14.68 -10.87 -29.69
C LEU A 345 -15.72 -11.93 -29.34
N ARG A 346 -16.80 -12.06 -30.13
CA ARG A 346 -17.82 -13.11 -29.93
C ARG A 346 -17.24 -14.50 -30.11
N ASP A 347 -16.44 -14.73 -31.15
CA ASP A 347 -15.78 -16.01 -31.38
C ASP A 347 -14.81 -16.35 -30.25
N THR A 348 -14.05 -15.34 -29.78
CA THR A 348 -13.17 -15.50 -28.62
C THR A 348 -13.97 -15.90 -27.40
N LEU A 349 -15.03 -15.15 -27.05
CA LEU A 349 -15.91 -15.46 -25.92
C LEU A 349 -16.49 -16.88 -26.02
N ALA A 350 -16.94 -17.30 -27.21
CA ALA A 350 -17.48 -18.64 -27.44
C ALA A 350 -16.41 -19.74 -27.26
N SER A 351 -15.14 -19.43 -27.51
CA SER A 351 -14.01 -20.35 -27.32
C SER A 351 -13.48 -20.42 -25.88
N LEU A 352 -13.87 -19.48 -25.02
CA LEU A 352 -13.40 -19.44 -23.63
C LEU A 352 -14.08 -20.54 -22.81
N ASP A 353 -13.26 -21.41 -22.24
CA ASP A 353 -13.69 -22.43 -21.28
C ASP A 353 -13.20 -22.09 -19.88
N GLY A 354 -14.08 -22.26 -18.89
CA GLY A 354 -13.80 -21.97 -17.48
C GLY A 354 -12.64 -22.80 -16.93
N LYS A 355 -12.47 -24.06 -17.37
CA LYS A 355 -11.32 -24.88 -16.91
C LYS A 355 -10.01 -24.32 -17.45
N ARG A 356 -9.97 -23.93 -18.73
CA ARG A 356 -8.80 -23.31 -19.35
C ARG A 356 -8.41 -21.98 -18.68
N ILE A 357 -9.40 -21.14 -18.35
CA ILE A 357 -9.16 -19.88 -17.62
C ILE A 357 -8.62 -20.16 -16.21
N ALA A 358 -9.19 -21.13 -15.50
CA ALA A 358 -8.72 -21.51 -14.18
C ALA A 358 -7.27 -22.04 -14.20
N SER A 359 -6.92 -22.87 -15.20
CA SER A 359 -5.54 -23.33 -15.41
C SER A 359 -4.58 -22.18 -15.73
N ARG A 360 -5.01 -21.17 -16.49
CA ARG A 360 -4.21 -19.97 -16.76
C ARG A 360 -3.97 -19.15 -15.49
N LEU A 361 -5.00 -18.96 -14.66
CA LEU A 361 -4.86 -18.27 -13.37
C LEU A 361 -3.92 -19.03 -12.42
N ALA A 362 -3.99 -20.36 -12.40
CA ALA A 362 -3.10 -21.19 -11.61
C ALA A 362 -1.63 -21.07 -12.09
N SER A 363 -1.40 -21.13 -13.40
CA SER A 363 -0.03 -20.97 -13.97
C SER A 363 0.54 -19.57 -13.76
N VAL A 364 -0.26 -18.50 -13.80
CA VAL A 364 0.22 -17.13 -13.46
C VAL A 364 0.73 -17.04 -12.02
N ALA A 365 0.10 -17.77 -11.09
CA ALA A 365 0.58 -17.82 -9.71
C ALA A 365 2.00 -18.45 -9.62
N ASP A 366 2.29 -19.40 -10.52
CA ASP A 366 3.56 -20.12 -10.62
C ASP A 366 4.63 -19.37 -11.44
N GLU A 367 4.25 -18.68 -12.53
CA GLU A 367 5.15 -18.14 -13.56
C GLU A 367 5.66 -16.72 -13.33
N ALA A 368 5.10 -15.93 -12.42
CA ALA A 368 5.49 -14.52 -12.31
C ALA A 368 6.89 -14.30 -11.72
N GLU A 369 7.91 -14.35 -12.58
CA GLU A 369 9.15 -13.56 -12.54
C GLU A 369 9.44 -12.99 -13.94
N PRO A 370 9.78 -11.71 -14.04
CA PRO A 370 11.00 -11.30 -14.71
C PRO A 370 12.12 -11.20 -13.66
N THR A 371 13.29 -11.66 -14.07
CA THR A 371 14.60 -11.58 -13.38
C THR A 371 14.94 -10.21 -12.83
#